data_AF-A0A0M9G1Z7-F1
#
_entry.id   AF-A0A0M9G1Z7-F1
#
_cell.length_a   1.000
_cell.length_b   1.000
_cell.length_c   1.000
_cell.angle_alpha   90.00
_cell.angle_beta   90.00
_cell.angle_gamma   90.00
#
_symmetry.space_group_name_H-M   'P 1'
#
loop_
_entity.id
_entity.type
_entity.pdbx_description
1 polymer ?
#
loop_
_entity_poly.entity_id
_entity_poly.type
_entity_poly.pdbx_seq_one_letter_code
_entity_poly.pdbx_strand_id
1 'polypeptide(L)'
;MGGAVDVKGNVFIDGRTDGSAEWNIFWDPPAAKTVLTCPHLKTVVFSLDSTNSVPVTSAVVQKFGAQNEYLLSQFVGATWASCTHVVLMRPDDGYYAWDVLTAAYAVDKSLAEVEPVALEVVVEANHPIEGRTKRLPAGAVSGNTVMAKNTKADFFYQMVLNSTRRCLPK
;
A
#
# COMPACT_ATOMS: atom_id res chain seq x y z
N MET A 1 2.83 -5.49 0.31
CA MET A 1 2.70 -4.03 0.18
C MET A 1 4.12 -3.47 0.18
N GLY A 2 4.47 -2.64 -0.79
CA GLY A 2 5.74 -1.93 -0.74
C GLY A 2 6.14 -1.25 -2.06
N GLY A 3 6.97 -0.22 -1.95
CA GLY A 3 7.55 0.52 -3.05
C GLY A 3 6.71 1.73 -3.50
N ALA A 4 7.36 2.62 -4.24
CA ALA A 4 6.76 3.77 -4.93
C ALA A 4 7.49 3.92 -6.27
N VAL A 5 6.79 3.67 -7.38
CA VAL A 5 7.44 3.45 -8.69
C VAL A 5 7.30 4.67 -9.59
N ASP A 6 6.07 5.08 -9.90
CA ASP A 6 5.75 6.22 -10.76
C ASP A 6 5.27 7.44 -9.94
N VAL A 7 5.33 7.35 -8.61
CA VAL A 7 4.85 8.37 -7.67
C VAL A 7 5.90 8.70 -6.61
N LYS A 8 5.65 9.77 -5.86
CA LYS A 8 6.47 10.15 -4.69
C LYS A 8 6.41 9.04 -3.62
N GLY A 9 7.53 8.84 -2.92
CA GLY A 9 7.62 7.97 -1.75
C GLY A 9 6.97 8.59 -0.50
N ASN A 10 7.08 7.88 0.63
CA ASN A 10 6.56 8.32 1.94
C ASN A 10 7.61 8.28 3.06
N VAL A 11 8.89 8.06 2.74
CA VAL A 11 10.00 8.13 3.70
C VAL A 11 10.60 9.52 3.72
N PHE A 12 10.14 10.34 4.68
CA PHE A 12 10.63 11.70 4.92
C PHE A 12 11.46 11.75 6.20
N ILE A 13 12.79 11.69 6.05
CA ILE A 13 13.74 11.85 7.15
C ILE A 13 14.65 13.03 6.82
N ASP A 14 14.53 14.09 7.61
CA ASP A 14 15.23 15.37 7.38
C ASP A 14 16.73 15.18 7.23
N GLY A 15 17.28 15.72 6.15
CA GLY A 15 18.71 15.63 5.82
C GLY A 15 19.20 14.23 5.44
N ARG A 16 18.31 13.23 5.35
CA ARG A 16 18.70 11.82 5.15
C ARG A 16 18.06 11.17 3.93
N THR A 17 16.82 11.49 3.59
CA THR A 17 16.12 10.92 2.44
C THR A 17 15.53 12.01 1.55
N ASP A 18 15.39 11.74 0.25
CA ASP A 18 14.80 12.68 -0.72
C ASP A 18 13.27 12.50 -0.87
N GLY A 19 12.67 11.58 -0.11
CA GLY A 19 11.25 11.28 -0.20
C GLY A 19 10.85 10.39 -1.37
N SER A 20 11.79 9.71 -2.05
CA SER A 20 11.49 8.82 -3.17
C SER A 20 11.23 7.36 -2.79
N ALA A 21 11.60 6.96 -1.57
CA ALA A 21 11.42 5.60 -1.07
C ALA A 21 10.09 5.40 -0.34
N GLU A 22 9.65 4.15 -0.26
CA GLU A 22 8.53 3.72 0.57
C GLU A 22 9.04 2.92 1.78
N TRP A 23 8.39 3.07 2.94
CA TRP A 23 8.86 2.55 4.23
C TRP A 23 9.19 1.05 4.25
N ASN A 24 8.35 0.17 3.71
CA ASN A 24 8.60 -1.27 3.75
C ASN A 24 9.86 -1.65 2.96
N ILE A 25 10.13 -0.96 1.85
CA ILE A 25 11.36 -1.18 1.08
C ILE A 25 12.57 -0.52 1.76
N PHE A 26 12.41 0.68 2.31
CA PHE A 26 13.47 1.42 2.99
C PHE A 26 13.97 0.73 4.26
N TRP A 27 13.12 -0.06 4.93
CA TRP A 27 13.48 -0.75 6.17
C TRP A 27 14.59 -1.81 5.96
N ASP A 28 14.56 -2.53 4.84
CA ASP A 28 15.63 -3.44 4.42
C ASP A 28 15.69 -3.51 2.87
N PRO A 29 16.38 -2.54 2.22
CA PRO A 29 16.47 -2.49 0.77
C PRO A 29 17.16 -3.73 0.15
N PRO A 30 18.24 -4.30 0.73
CA PRO A 30 18.82 -5.55 0.24
C PRO A 30 17.83 -6.72 0.20
N ALA A 31 17.03 -6.94 1.26
CA ALA A 31 16.03 -8.00 1.26
C ALA A 31 14.95 -7.75 0.20
N ALA A 32 14.46 -6.52 0.09
CA ALA A 32 13.50 -6.14 -0.93
C ALA A 32 14.03 -6.37 -2.35
N LYS A 33 15.30 -6.01 -2.62
CA LYS A 33 15.97 -6.28 -3.90
C LYS A 33 15.95 -7.77 -4.20
N THR A 34 16.40 -8.61 -3.27
CA THR A 34 16.46 -10.07 -3.45
C THR A 34 15.09 -10.66 -3.82
N VAL A 35 14.02 -10.23 -3.15
CA VAL A 35 12.66 -10.77 -3.40
C VAL A 35 12.09 -10.23 -4.72
N LEU A 36 12.13 -8.92 -4.94
CA LEU A 36 11.49 -8.29 -6.11
C LEU A 36 12.17 -8.63 -7.44
N THR A 37 13.45 -8.99 -7.41
CA THR A 37 14.19 -9.44 -8.60
C THR A 37 14.29 -10.96 -8.70
N CYS A 38 13.64 -11.72 -7.82
CA CYS A 38 13.70 -13.18 -7.85
C CYS A 38 12.94 -13.73 -9.09
N PRO A 39 13.62 -14.44 -10.01
CA PRO A 39 12.98 -14.92 -11.24
C PRO A 39 11.99 -16.07 -10.97
N HIS A 40 12.11 -16.77 -9.84
CA HIS A 40 11.33 -17.96 -9.53
C HIS A 40 10.11 -17.69 -8.64
N LEU A 41 9.96 -16.46 -8.14
CA LEU A 41 8.86 -16.07 -7.26
C LEU A 41 7.92 -15.10 -7.97
N LYS A 42 6.66 -15.51 -8.17
CA LYS A 42 5.63 -14.60 -8.67
C LYS A 42 5.26 -13.60 -7.57
N THR A 43 5.53 -12.32 -7.81
CA THR A 43 5.28 -11.24 -6.85
C THR A 43 4.24 -10.27 -7.40
N VAL A 44 3.20 -10.00 -6.62
CA VAL A 44 2.24 -8.92 -6.91
C VAL A 44 2.52 -7.76 -5.97
N VAL A 45 2.94 -6.63 -6.53
CA VAL A 45 3.34 -5.44 -5.79
C VAL A 45 2.17 -4.47 -5.72
N PHE A 46 1.72 -4.19 -4.50
CA PHE A 46 0.89 -3.03 -4.18
C PHE A 46 1.81 -1.93 -3.64
N SER A 47 2.25 -1.05 -4.54
CA SER A 47 3.06 0.13 -4.25
C SER A 47 2.17 1.33 -3.88
N LEU A 48 2.79 2.47 -3.56
CA LEU A 48 2.11 3.76 -3.38
C LEU A 48 1.28 4.16 -4.61
N ASP A 49 1.70 3.76 -5.82
CA ASP A 49 0.94 3.98 -7.06
C ASP A 49 -0.50 3.47 -6.98
N SER A 50 -0.70 2.31 -6.34
CA SER A 50 -2.01 1.68 -6.17
C SER A 50 -2.69 2.09 -4.88
N THR A 51 -1.94 2.16 -3.79
CA THR A 51 -2.47 2.34 -2.43
C THR A 51 -2.85 3.79 -2.12
N ASN A 52 -2.32 4.77 -2.86
CA ASN A 52 -2.77 6.16 -2.78
C ASN A 52 -4.25 6.33 -3.19
N SER A 53 -4.87 5.32 -3.82
CA SER A 53 -6.30 5.34 -4.16
C SER A 53 -7.24 5.06 -2.98
N VAL A 54 -6.71 4.62 -1.82
CA VAL A 54 -7.52 4.20 -0.66
C VAL A 54 -7.19 4.98 0.63
N PRO A 55 -7.38 6.32 0.65
CA PRO A 55 -7.14 7.13 1.84
C PRO A 55 -8.15 6.82 2.96
N VAL A 56 -7.67 6.64 4.18
CA VAL A 56 -8.52 6.48 5.37
C VAL A 56 -8.98 7.85 5.84
N THR A 57 -10.14 8.28 5.35
CA THR A 57 -10.74 9.58 5.68
C THR A 57 -11.83 9.45 6.74
N SER A 58 -12.14 10.56 7.43
CA SER A 58 -13.28 10.62 8.36
C SER A 58 -14.60 10.20 7.70
N ALA A 59 -14.83 10.56 6.43
CA ALA A 59 -16.03 10.18 5.69
C ALA A 59 -16.13 8.66 5.45
N VAL A 60 -15.00 7.98 5.21
CA VAL A 60 -14.96 6.51 5.12
C VAL A 60 -15.22 5.89 6.49
N VAL A 61 -14.57 6.39 7.54
CA VAL A 61 -14.65 5.84 8.90
C VAL A 61 -16.05 6.01 9.50
N GLN A 62 -16.75 7.11 9.23
CA GLN A 62 -18.11 7.34 9.72
C GLN A 62 -19.11 6.26 9.25
N LYS A 63 -18.85 5.60 8.12
CA LYS A 63 -19.70 4.49 7.63
C LYS A 63 -19.76 3.30 8.59
N PHE A 64 -18.73 3.10 9.42
CA PHE A 64 -18.74 2.02 10.43
C PHE A 64 -19.74 2.28 11.56
N GLY A 65 -20.15 3.53 11.80
CA GLY A 65 -21.16 3.86 12.81
C GLY A 65 -22.53 3.23 12.52
N ALA A 66 -22.86 3.04 11.24
CA ALA A 66 -24.11 2.38 10.82
C ALA A 66 -24.12 0.85 11.03
N GLN A 67 -23.00 0.27 11.46
CA GLN A 67 -22.85 -1.17 11.71
C GLN A 67 -22.09 -1.42 13.03
N ASN A 68 -22.25 -0.50 14.00
CA ASN A 68 -21.56 -0.53 15.28
C ASN A 68 -21.97 -1.70 16.18
N GLU A 69 -23.08 -2.38 15.89
CA GLU A 69 -23.52 -3.61 16.56
C GLU A 69 -22.56 -4.80 16.34
N TYR A 70 -21.72 -4.76 15.29
CA TYR A 70 -20.75 -5.81 14.99
C TYR A 70 -19.39 -5.52 15.62
N LEU A 71 -18.86 -6.47 16.39
CA LEU A 71 -17.56 -6.32 17.08
C LEU A 71 -16.41 -5.98 16.12
N LEU A 72 -16.36 -6.61 14.94
CA LEU A 72 -15.33 -6.33 13.95
C LEU A 72 -15.44 -4.92 13.37
N SER A 73 -16.66 -4.39 13.25
CA SER A 73 -16.88 -3.02 12.80
C SER A 73 -16.45 -1.99 13.84
N GLN A 74 -16.68 -2.27 15.12
CA GLN A 74 -16.12 -1.46 16.22
C GLN A 74 -14.59 -1.44 16.16
N PHE A 75 -13.98 -2.61 16.02
CA PHE A 75 -12.52 -2.75 16.00
C PHE A 75 -11.88 -2.00 14.82
N VAL A 76 -12.33 -2.28 13.59
CA VAL A 76 -11.77 -1.64 12.39
C VAL A 76 -12.10 -0.15 12.37
N GLY A 77 -13.33 0.23 12.68
CA GLY A 77 -13.76 1.62 12.74
C GLY A 77 -12.94 2.44 13.73
N ALA A 78 -12.71 1.94 14.95
CA ALA A 78 -11.88 2.61 15.95
C ALA A 78 -10.41 2.70 15.53
N THR A 79 -9.85 1.61 14.95
CA THR A 79 -8.47 1.59 14.47
C THR A 79 -8.26 2.63 13.38
N TRP A 80 -9.13 2.70 12.38
CA TRP A 80 -9.03 3.69 11.31
C TRP A 80 -9.34 5.12 11.79
N ALA A 81 -10.28 5.29 12.73
CA ALA A 81 -10.54 6.59 13.35
C ALA A 81 -9.29 7.18 14.02
N SER A 82 -8.44 6.34 14.61
CA SER A 82 -7.19 6.79 15.23
C SER A 82 -6.19 7.39 14.23
N CYS A 83 -6.35 7.15 12.92
CA CYS A 83 -5.42 7.59 11.89
C CYS A 83 -5.93 8.76 11.03
N THR A 84 -7.22 9.12 11.10
CA THR A 84 -7.82 10.12 10.18
C THR A 84 -7.22 11.52 10.31
N HIS A 85 -6.68 11.85 11.48
CA HIS A 85 -6.06 13.15 11.76
C HIS A 85 -4.68 13.33 11.13
N VAL A 86 -4.04 12.26 10.64
CA VAL A 86 -2.68 12.32 10.06
C VAL A 86 -2.62 13.28 8.87
N VAL A 87 -3.65 13.32 8.03
CA VAL A 87 -3.73 14.23 6.87
C VAL A 87 -3.75 15.72 7.28
N LEU A 88 -4.19 16.03 8.50
CA LEU A 88 -4.19 17.40 9.03
C LEU A 88 -2.79 17.81 9.52
N MET A 89 -2.00 16.85 10.00
CA MET A 89 -0.62 17.07 10.46
C MET A 89 0.38 17.04 9.29
N ARG A 90 0.09 16.26 8.26
CA ARG A 90 0.90 16.09 7.06
C ARG A 90 0.02 16.21 5.82
N PRO A 91 -0.23 17.46 5.36
CA PRO A 91 -0.93 17.69 4.10
C PRO A 91 -0.24 16.90 2.98
N ASP A 92 -1.02 16.19 2.15
CA ASP A 92 -0.55 15.34 1.05
C ASP A 92 0.20 14.04 1.43
N ASP A 93 0.32 13.72 2.73
CA ASP A 93 0.90 12.46 3.26
C ASP A 93 0.02 11.89 4.39
N GLY A 94 -1.25 11.62 4.04
CA GLY A 94 -2.24 11.07 4.97
C GLY A 94 -2.04 9.59 5.28
N TYR A 95 -2.96 9.01 6.05
CA TYR A 95 -3.01 7.57 6.29
C TYR A 95 -3.86 6.86 5.22
N TYR A 96 -3.38 5.74 4.68
CA TYR A 96 -4.08 4.96 3.67
C TYR A 96 -4.25 3.52 4.11
N ALA A 97 -5.19 2.80 3.49
CA ALA A 97 -5.44 1.39 3.80
C ALA A 97 -4.47 0.46 3.05
N TRP A 98 -3.16 0.77 3.07
CA TRP A 98 -2.13 0.15 2.23
C TRP A 98 -2.12 -1.39 2.29
N ASP A 99 -1.98 -1.93 3.49
CA ASP A 99 -1.89 -3.38 3.72
C ASP A 99 -3.25 -4.06 3.56
N VAL A 100 -4.32 -3.37 3.97
CA VAL A 100 -5.68 -3.89 3.88
C VAL A 100 -6.08 -4.03 2.40
N LEU A 101 -5.68 -3.10 1.54
CA LEU A 101 -5.87 -3.22 0.09
C LEU A 101 -5.11 -4.41 -0.49
N THR A 102 -3.85 -4.59 -0.07
CA THR A 102 -3.03 -5.73 -0.48
C THR A 102 -3.69 -7.05 -0.08
N ALA A 103 -4.20 -7.15 1.15
CA ALA A 103 -4.92 -8.32 1.65
C ALA A 103 -6.26 -8.51 0.93
N ALA A 104 -7.00 -7.44 0.63
CA ALA A 104 -8.26 -7.51 -0.10
C ALA A 104 -8.06 -8.09 -1.51
N TYR A 105 -6.95 -7.78 -2.18
CA TYR A 105 -6.62 -8.42 -3.45
C TYR A 105 -6.30 -9.92 -3.30
N ALA A 106 -5.82 -10.37 -2.14
CA ALA A 106 -5.69 -11.81 -1.87
C ALA A 106 -7.06 -12.51 -1.82
N VAL A 107 -8.08 -11.81 -1.32
CA VAL A 107 -9.46 -12.29 -1.22
C VAL A 107 -10.18 -12.24 -2.57
N ASP A 108 -10.05 -11.14 -3.32
CA ASP A 108 -10.70 -10.95 -4.62
C ASP A 108 -9.74 -10.30 -5.62
N LYS A 109 -9.35 -11.07 -6.65
CA LYS A 109 -8.42 -10.62 -7.69
C LYS A 109 -9.03 -9.59 -8.64
N SER A 110 -10.35 -9.45 -8.69
CA SER A 110 -11.02 -8.44 -9.53
C SER A 110 -10.87 -7.01 -9.01
N LEU A 111 -10.30 -6.85 -7.80
CA LEU A 111 -10.07 -5.58 -7.12
C LEU A 111 -9.14 -4.63 -7.88
N ALA A 112 -8.16 -5.17 -8.60
CA ALA A 112 -7.16 -4.41 -9.32
C ALA A 112 -6.71 -5.17 -10.57
N GLU A 113 -6.28 -4.43 -11.57
CA GLU A 113 -5.52 -4.98 -12.70
C GLU A 113 -4.05 -5.14 -12.29
N VAL A 114 -3.31 -5.99 -12.98
CA VAL A 114 -1.88 -6.17 -12.75
C VAL A 114 -1.10 -6.13 -14.05
N GLU A 115 0.03 -5.44 -14.03
CA GLU A 115 0.89 -5.26 -15.19
C GLU A 115 2.31 -5.76 -14.88
N PRO A 116 2.97 -6.49 -15.79
CA PRO A 116 4.38 -6.85 -15.63
C PRO A 116 5.25 -5.62 -15.43
N VAL A 117 6.21 -5.71 -14.51
CA VAL A 117 7.18 -4.64 -14.29
C VAL A 117 8.56 -5.19 -13.93
N ALA A 118 9.58 -4.68 -14.62
CA ALA A 118 10.96 -4.87 -14.23
C ALA A 118 11.35 -3.78 -13.23
N LEU A 119 11.70 -4.16 -12.00
CA LEU A 119 12.04 -3.24 -10.93
C LEU A 119 13.50 -3.39 -10.50
N GLU A 120 14.07 -2.27 -10.08
CA GLU A 120 15.32 -2.20 -9.33
C GLU A 120 15.06 -1.53 -7.97
N VAL A 121 15.75 -2.01 -6.94
CA VAL A 121 15.78 -1.38 -5.61
C VAL A 121 17.18 -0.80 -5.38
N VAL A 122 17.24 0.46 -4.97
CA VAL A 122 18.50 1.10 -4.58
C VAL A 122 18.88 0.64 -3.17
N VAL A 123 20.04 0.00 -3.04
CA VAL A 123 20.51 -0.63 -1.79
C VAL A 123 21.72 0.06 -1.16
N GLU A 124 22.13 1.21 -1.72
CA GLU A 124 23.27 1.96 -1.20
C GLU A 124 22.91 2.60 0.14
N ALA A 125 23.49 2.07 1.22
CA ALA A 125 23.26 2.54 2.56
C ALA A 125 23.68 4.00 2.72
N ASN A 126 22.85 4.79 3.40
CA ASN A 126 23.09 6.21 3.66
C ASN A 126 22.98 7.15 2.45
N HIS A 127 22.61 6.63 1.28
CA HIS A 127 22.31 7.47 0.12
C HIS A 127 20.92 8.12 0.24
N PRO A 128 20.69 9.37 -0.20
CA PRO A 128 19.38 10.04 -0.14
C PRO A 128 18.21 9.31 -0.82
N ILE A 129 18.52 8.35 -1.71
CA ILE A 129 17.53 7.57 -2.47
C ILE A 129 17.55 6.07 -2.11
N GLU A 130 18.17 5.72 -0.99
CA GLU A 130 18.14 4.37 -0.45
C GLU A 130 16.69 3.86 -0.34
N GLY A 131 16.43 2.61 -0.71
CA GLY A 131 15.09 2.03 -0.72
C GLY A 131 14.20 2.46 -1.88
N ARG A 132 14.64 3.37 -2.76
CA ARG A 132 13.86 3.76 -3.94
C ARG A 132 13.66 2.57 -4.87
N THR A 133 12.41 2.35 -5.28
CA THR A 133 12.03 1.32 -6.26
C THR A 133 11.83 1.97 -7.63
N LYS A 134 12.62 1.59 -8.64
CA LYS A 134 12.58 2.21 -9.97
C LYS A 134 12.21 1.20 -11.04
N ARG A 135 11.53 1.65 -12.10
CA ARG A 135 11.41 0.85 -13.33
C ARG A 135 12.78 0.70 -13.99
N LEU A 136 13.10 -0.52 -14.39
CA LEU A 136 14.20 -0.76 -15.33
C LEU A 136 13.76 -0.40 -16.76
N PRO A 137 14.71 -0.10 -17.66
CA PRO A 137 14.42 0.17 -19.07
C PRO A 137 13.61 -0.95 -19.74
N ALA A 138 12.82 -0.58 -20.75
CA ALA A 138 12.07 -1.54 -21.56
C ALA A 138 13.02 -2.58 -22.19
N GLY A 139 12.69 -3.87 -22.05
CA GLY A 139 13.51 -4.98 -22.53
C GLY A 139 14.52 -5.53 -21.50
N ALA A 140 14.66 -4.90 -20.33
CA ALA A 140 15.33 -5.55 -19.21
C ALA A 140 14.58 -6.83 -18.82
N VAL A 141 15.30 -7.85 -18.35
CA VAL A 141 14.70 -9.09 -17.85
C VAL A 141 13.80 -8.72 -16.68
N SER A 142 12.49 -8.66 -16.94
CA SER A 142 11.50 -8.54 -15.89
C SER A 142 11.56 -9.82 -15.08
N GLY A 143 11.80 -9.70 -13.78
CA GLY A 143 11.45 -10.79 -12.85
C GLY A 143 9.97 -11.15 -12.98
N ASN A 144 9.53 -12.15 -12.22
CA ASN A 144 8.13 -12.57 -12.19
C ASN A 144 7.26 -11.62 -11.33
N THR A 145 7.52 -10.31 -11.47
CA THR A 145 6.94 -9.24 -10.68
C THR A 145 5.91 -8.49 -11.51
N VAL A 146 4.71 -8.35 -10.97
CA VAL A 146 3.62 -7.55 -11.53
C VAL A 146 3.21 -6.49 -10.52
N MET A 147 2.82 -5.32 -10.99
CA MET A 147 2.36 -4.22 -10.15
C MET A 147 0.86 -4.03 -10.29
N ALA A 148 0.19 -3.78 -9.17
CA ALA A 148 -1.23 -3.45 -9.15
C ALA A 148 -1.47 -2.08 -9.79
N LYS A 149 -2.48 -2.02 -10.67
CA LYS A 149 -2.96 -0.81 -11.34
C LYS A 149 -4.49 -0.77 -11.27
N ASN A 150 -5.07 0.40 -11.56
CA ASN A 150 -6.53 0.59 -11.70
C ASN A 150 -7.35 -0.02 -10.54
N THR A 151 -6.91 0.25 -9.31
CA THR A 151 -7.58 -0.27 -8.10
C THR A 151 -8.99 0.30 -7.96
N LYS A 152 -9.96 -0.58 -7.69
CA LYS A 152 -11.38 -0.22 -7.52
C LYS A 152 -11.65 0.19 -6.06
N ALA A 153 -11.38 1.45 -5.72
CA ALA A 153 -11.47 1.96 -4.35
C ALA A 153 -12.86 1.79 -3.69
N ASP A 154 -13.96 2.06 -4.40
CA ASP A 154 -15.31 1.88 -3.84
C ASP A 154 -15.61 0.41 -3.56
N PHE A 155 -15.20 -0.47 -4.47
CA PHE A 155 -15.32 -1.91 -4.28
C PHE A 155 -14.49 -2.38 -3.08
N PHE A 156 -13.26 -1.88 -2.93
CA PHE A 156 -12.42 -2.11 -1.75
C PHE A 156 -13.15 -1.75 -0.45
N TYR A 157 -13.67 -0.53 -0.33
CA TYR A 157 -14.35 -0.11 0.89
C TYR A 157 -15.61 -0.94 1.17
N GLN A 158 -16.34 -1.34 0.12
CA GLN A 158 -17.48 -2.23 0.26
C GLN A 158 -17.04 -3.62 0.78
N MET A 159 -15.93 -4.17 0.27
CA MET A 159 -15.38 -5.43 0.78
C MET A 159 -15.03 -5.34 2.26
N VAL A 160 -14.39 -4.25 2.70
CA VAL A 160 -14.04 -4.04 4.12
C VAL A 160 -15.30 -3.98 4.98
N LEU A 161 -16.27 -3.11 4.63
CA LEU A 161 -17.52 -2.97 5.39
C LEU A 161 -18.30 -4.30 5.44
N ASN A 162 -18.35 -5.05 4.34
CA ASN A 162 -18.99 -6.37 4.31
C ASN A 162 -18.28 -7.37 5.23
N SER A 163 -16.95 -7.33 5.26
CA SER A 163 -16.13 -8.25 6.07
C SER A 163 -16.30 -8.00 7.56
N THR A 164 -16.44 -6.73 7.97
CA THR A 164 -16.60 -6.35 9.38
C THR A 164 -18.00 -6.59 9.93
N ARG A 165 -18.94 -7.10 9.11
CA ARG A 165 -20.24 -7.63 9.55
C ARG A 165 -20.25 -9.15 9.73
N ARG A 166 -19.14 -9.85 9.42
CA ARG A 166 -19.04 -11.32 9.53
C ARG A 166 -18.73 -11.80 10.95
N CYS A 167 -19.50 -11.32 11.92
CA CYS A 167 -19.51 -11.80 13.29
C CYS A 167 -20.94 -11.69 13.84
N LEU A 168 -21.26 -12.41 14.92
CA LEU A 168 -22.57 -12.25 15.55
C LEU A 168 -22.71 -10.80 16.06
N PRO A 169 -23.88 -10.16 15.85
CA PRO A 169 -24.19 -8.90 16.52
C PRO A 169 -24.09 -9.08 18.04
N LYS A 170 -23.64 -8.04 18.74
CA LYS A 170 -23.65 -8.03 20.21
C LYS A 170 -25.07 -8.02 20.77
#